data_AF-A0A0C9SNB3-F1
#
_entry.id   AF-A0A0C9SNB3-F1
#
_cell.length_a   1.000
_cell.length_b   1.000
_cell.length_c   1.000
_cell.angle_alpha   90.00
_cell.angle_beta   90.00
_cell.angle_gamma   90.00
#
_symmetry.space_group_name_H-M   'P 1'
#
loop_
_entity.id
_entity.type
_entity.pdbx_description
1 polymer ?
#
loop_
_entity_poly.entity_id
_entity_poly.type
_entity_poly.pdbx_seq_one_letter_code
_entity_poly.pdbx_strand_id
1 'polypeptide(L)' 'RICPGRHLADTSLWMTMASLLWALDFEKAKDARGNIIEPNVIYGNDIISVPSEFSCQILPRSRVVTSLIDSFDFGH' A
#
# COMPACT_ATOMS: atom_id res chain seq x y z
N ARG A 1 21.14 21.09 2.04
CA ARG A 1 20.31 21.29 3.27
C ARG A 1 19.77 19.91 3.68
N ILE A 2 19.69 19.60 4.97
CA ILE A 2 19.13 18.34 5.47
C ILE A 2 17.70 18.62 5.95
N CYS A 3 16.74 17.78 5.56
CA CYS A 3 15.37 17.88 6.05
C CYS A 3 15.33 17.55 7.55
N PRO A 4 14.91 18.48 8.44
CA PRO A 4 14.85 18.22 9.88
C PRO A 4 13.79 17.16 10.23
N GLY A 5 12.80 16.96 9.38
CA GLY A 5 11.73 15.97 9.56
C GLY A 5 12.08 14.55 9.14
N ARG A 6 13.30 14.28 8.63
CA ARG A 6 13.66 12.97 8.08
C ARG A 6 13.48 11.83 9.08
N HIS A 7 13.91 12.00 10.33
CA HIS A 7 13.80 10.94 11.34
C HIS A 7 12.36 10.62 11.71
N LEU A 8 11.49 11.64 11.77
CA LEU A 8 10.06 11.44 12.00
C LEU A 8 9.44 10.68 10.81
N ALA A 9 9.76 11.08 9.58
CA ALA A 9 9.27 10.42 8.37
C ALA A 9 9.73 8.95 8.28
N ASP A 10 11.00 8.66 8.54
CA ASP A 10 11.54 7.30 8.51
C ASP A 10 10.85 6.41 9.56
N THR A 11 10.66 6.94 10.77
CA THR A 11 10.07 6.21 11.90
C THR A 11 8.59 5.94 11.69
N SER A 12 7.82 6.94 11.22
CA SER A 12 6.39 6.77 10.95
C SER A 12 6.15 5.84 9.76
N LEU A 13 6.96 5.93 8.72
CA LEU A 13 6.89 5.04 7.56
C LEU A 13 7.19 3.60 7.97
N TRP A 14 8.23 3.37 8.77
CA TRP A 14 8.57 2.04 9.26
C TRP A 14 7.42 1.40 10.05
N MET A 15 6.86 2.12 11.02
CA MET A 15 5.74 1.61 11.82
C MET A 15 4.50 1.32 10.96
N THR A 16 4.21 2.20 10.01
CA THR A 16 3.10 2.03 9.07
C THR A 16 3.31 0.78 8.22
N MET A 17 4.48 0.65 7.58
CA MET A 17 4.81 -0.50 6.74
C MET A 17 4.79 -1.81 7.52
N ALA A 18 5.38 -1.85 8.72
CA ALA A 18 5.37 -3.05 9.56
C ALA A 18 3.94 -3.48 9.95
N SER A 19 3.08 -2.51 10.28
CA SER A 19 1.68 -2.78 10.62
C SER A 19 0.89 -3.27 9.41
N LEU A 20 1.08 -2.64 8.25
CA LEU A 20 0.44 -3.06 7.00
C LEU A 20 0.88 -4.46 6.60
N LEU A 21 2.17 -4.78 6.63
CA LEU A 21 2.69 -6.11 6.29
C LEU A 21 2.27 -7.20 7.29
N TRP A 22 2.01 -6.84 8.54
CA TRP A 22 1.44 -7.77 9.51
C TRP A 22 -0.03 -8.10 9.20
N ALA A 23 -0.79 -7.10 8.74
CA ALA A 23 -2.23 -7.17 8.54
C ALA A 23 -2.64 -7.64 7.12
N LEU A 24 -1.89 -7.28 6.09
CA LEU A 24 -2.29 -7.37 4.69
C LEU A 24 -1.23 -8.09 3.84
N ASP A 25 -1.70 -8.80 2.82
CA ASP A 25 -0.89 -9.34 1.74
C ASP A 25 -0.98 -8.40 0.53
N PHE A 26 0.20 -8.06 -0.01
CA PHE A 26 0.34 -7.21 -1.20
C PHE A 26 0.73 -8.09 -2.39
N GLU A 27 -0.17 -8.21 -3.35
CA GLU A 27 0.01 -9.01 -4.57
C GLU A 27 -0.09 -8.15 -5.83
N LYS A 28 0.50 -8.65 -6.92
CA LYS A 28 0.27 -8.07 -8.24
C LYS A 28 -1.19 -8.28 -8.65
N ALA A 29 -1.75 -7.30 -9.35
CA ALA A 29 -3.09 -7.44 -9.90
C ALA A 29 -3.17 -8.61 -10.89
N LYS A 30 -4.35 -9.20 -10.99
CA LYS A 30 -4.66 -10.29 -11.93
C LYS A 30 -5.73 -9.82 -12.91
N ASP A 31 -5.62 -10.20 -14.18
CA ASP A 31 -6.63 -9.92 -15.19
C ASP A 31 -7.87 -10.84 -15.03
N ALA A 32 -8.89 -10.66 -15.88
CA ALA A 32 -10.11 -11.48 -15.86
C ALA A 32 -9.86 -12.98 -16.13
N ARG A 33 -8.67 -13.35 -16.61
CA ARG A 33 -8.25 -14.72 -16.89
C ARG A 33 -7.31 -15.28 -15.81
N GLY A 34 -7.00 -14.49 -14.78
CA GLY A 34 -6.10 -14.85 -13.68
C GLY A 34 -4.61 -14.63 -13.96
N ASN A 35 -4.24 -14.00 -15.08
CA ASN A 35 -2.85 -13.71 -15.39
C ASN A 35 -2.34 -12.51 -14.61
N ILE A 36 -1.10 -12.59 -14.14
CA ILE A 36 -0.43 -11.49 -13.45
C ILE A 36 -0.27 -10.29 -14.40
N ILE A 37 -0.73 -9.13 -13.96
CA ILE A 37 -0.47 -7.83 -14.60
C ILE A 37 0.81 -7.28 -13.99
N GLU A 38 1.87 -7.16 -14.81
CA GLU A 38 3.12 -6.54 -14.36
C GLU A 38 2.91 -5.02 -14.17
N PRO A 39 3.22 -4.46 -12.99
CA PRO A 39 3.06 -3.04 -12.76
C PRO A 39 4.05 -2.25 -13.61
N ASN A 40 3.53 -1.36 -14.45
CA ASN A 40 4.35 -0.43 -15.23
C ASN A 40 4.65 0.81 -14.39
N VAL A 41 5.78 0.82 -13.71
CA VAL A 41 6.17 1.92 -12.80
C VAL A 41 6.76 3.08 -13.61
N ILE A 42 5.92 4.06 -13.92
CA ILE A 42 6.33 5.30 -14.59
C ILE A 42 6.31 6.43 -13.55
N TYR A 43 7.35 7.26 -13.53
CA TYR A 43 7.39 8.47 -12.70
C TYR A 43 7.16 9.70 -13.57
N GLY A 44 6.35 10.63 -13.07
CA GLY A 44 6.19 11.95 -13.69
C GLY A 44 7.38 12.87 -13.43
N ASN A 45 7.49 13.94 -14.23
CA ASN A 45 8.50 15.00 -14.06
C ASN A 45 8.01 16.12 -13.12
N ASP A 46 7.30 15.75 -12.04
CA ASP A 46 6.78 16.72 -11.06
C ASP A 46 7.80 16.96 -9.93
N ILE A 47 7.53 17.96 -9.09
CA ILE A 47 8.33 18.34 -7.93
C ILE A 47 8.42 17.19 -6.92
N ILE A 48 7.40 16.32 -6.87
CA ILE A 48 7.36 15.13 -6.03
C ILE A 48 7.44 13.88 -6.92
N SER A 49 8.40 13.01 -6.65
CA SER A 49 8.57 11.74 -7.38
C SER A 49 7.56 10.71 -6.86
N VAL A 50 6.37 10.70 -7.46
CA VAL A 50 5.30 9.73 -7.20
C VAL A 50 5.11 8.89 -8.46
N PRO A 51 5.02 7.54 -8.35
CA PRO A 51 4.71 6.71 -9.50
C PRO A 51 3.27 6.98 -9.97
N SER A 52 3.04 6.85 -11.28
CA SER A 52 1.70 6.80 -11.84
C SER A 52 0.90 5.64 -11.26
N GLU A 53 -0.42 5.77 -11.27
CA GLU A 53 -1.33 4.74 -10.79
C GLU A 53 -1.08 3.39 -11.48
N PHE A 54 -1.01 2.33 -10.69
CA PHE A 54 -0.89 0.96 -11.16
C PHE A 54 -1.82 0.05 -10.36
N SER A 55 -2.34 -0.98 -11.02
CA SER A 55 -3.21 -1.96 -10.37
C SER A 55 -2.42 -2.88 -9.44
N CYS A 56 -2.92 -3.07 -8.23
CA CYS A 56 -2.41 -4.06 -7.27
C CYS A 56 -3.57 -4.72 -6.52
N GLN A 57 -3.29 -5.84 -5.87
CA GLN A 57 -4.21 -6.52 -4.96
C GLN A 57 -3.70 -6.37 -3.54
N ILE A 58 -4.57 -5.88 -2.65
CA ILE A 58 -4.29 -5.76 -1.22
C ILE A 58 -5.36 -6.57 -0.51
N LEU A 59 -4.96 -7.61 0.21
CA LEU A 59 -5.88 -8.58 0.79
C LEU A 59 -5.63 -8.69 2.30
N PRO A 60 -6.67 -8.79 3.14
CA PRO A 60 -6.49 -9.11 4.56
C PRO A 60 -5.82 -10.48 4.74
N ARG A 61 -4.74 -10.54 5.52
CA ARG A 61 -3.95 -11.77 5.73
C ARG A 61 -4.66 -12.81 6.59
N SER A 62 -5.64 -12.39 7.40
CA SER A 62 -6.38 -13.30 8.28
C SER A 62 -7.81 -12.83 8.54
N ARG A 63 -8.67 -13.77 8.95
CA ARG A 63 -10.06 -13.48 9.33
C ARG A 63 -10.16 -12.45 10.45
N VAL A 64 -9.21 -12.44 11.39
CA VAL A 64 -9.18 -11.45 12.47
C VAL A 64 -9.02 -10.05 11.90
N VAL A 65 -8.13 -9.88 10.92
CA VAL A 65 -7.93 -8.59 10.24
C VAL A 65 -9.16 -8.21 9.42
N THR A 66 -9.78 -9.16 8.70
CA THR A 66 -11.03 -8.92 7.98
C THR A 66 -12.12 -8.42 8.92
N SER A 67 -12.39 -9.13 10.02
CA SER A 67 -13.40 -8.71 11.01
C SER A 67 -13.08 -7.36 11.65
N LEU A 68 -11.79 -7.06 11.86
CA LEU A 68 -11.37 -5.76 12.34
C LEU A 68 -11.73 -4.66 11.33
N ILE A 69 -11.37 -4.83 10.05
CA ILE A 69 -11.69 -3.87 8.99
C ILE A 69 -13.21 -3.70 8.85
N ASP A 70 -13.96 -4.79 8.80
CA ASP A 70 -15.42 -4.77 8.69
C ASP A 70 -16.09 -4.05 9.88
N SER A 71 -15.48 -4.13 11.07
CA SER A 71 -15.97 -3.41 12.25
C SER A 71 -15.76 -1.89 12.19
N PHE A 72 -14.83 -1.43 11.34
CA PHE A 72 -14.52 -0.01 11.14
C PHE A 72 -15.18 0.60 9.90
N ASP A 73 -15.77 -0.21 9.02
CA ASP A 73 -16.51 0.27 7.87
C ASP A 73 -17.83 0.92 8.34
N PHE A 74 -17.73 2.18 8.78
CA PHE A 74 -18.89 3.04 8.97
C PHE A 74 -19.47 3.30 7.58
N GLY A 75 -20.46 2.47 7.21
CA GLY A 75 -21.15 2.51 5.93
C GLY A 75 -21.40 3.94 5.45
N HIS A 76 -20.83 4.24 4.29
CA HIS A 76 -21.20 5.39 3.49
C HIS A 76 -22.05 4.95 2.31
#